data_AF-A0A942ENE8-F1
#
_entry.id   AF-A0A942ENE8-F1
#
_cell.length_a   1.000
_cell.length_b   1.000
_cell.length_c   1.000
_cell.angle_alpha   90.00
_cell.angle_beta   90.00
_cell.angle_gamma   90.00
#
_symmetry.space_group_name_H-M   'P 1'
#
loop_
_entity.id
_entity.type
_entity.pdbx_description
1 polymer ?
#
loop_
_entity_poly.entity_id
_entity_poly.type
_entity_poly.pdbx_seq_one_letter_code
_entity_poly.pdbx_strand_id
1 'polypeptide(L)'
;MGLRLFWEVSEGKLFKFTKVLVLPLPRNRFKHIAGKIMPAEAPLGIGFEGCSEENSQQKEILLRDLFARRVLDKSKRRFLAGSRLLLDERTEWAAELFRKITIRDETQADAFFALALCCLDPQEQLQAIERTLLLRREYTRLSKDAGVAFCAVFSGCDGRDIRVVNDFLGLELLAAEIFQNHGKLEDAGRLLEYSQHADSDFFRFSRGELLLKQQRYEEAIDVLRRLKTNPHFVSPAFYLMGLSLEKLGYHSTAVQVYRGCLRNEKISKRLEIAIRLQLVALLERENKMKLAQQERELLVALEQPLQEQ
;
A
#
# COMPACT_ATOMS: atom_id res chain seq x y z
N MET A 1 10.94 -6.39 -2.17
CA MET A 1 10.34 -5.09 -2.59
C MET A 1 9.11 -4.84 -1.71
N GLY A 2 8.49 -3.65 -1.65
CA GLY A 2 7.36 -3.34 -0.76
C GLY A 2 6.52 -2.13 -1.23
N LEU A 3 5.28 -1.93 -0.80
CA LEU A 3 4.43 -0.75 -1.07
C LEU A 3 5.17 0.62 -1.10
N ARG A 4 5.43 1.21 -2.28
CA ARG A 4 6.19 2.48 -2.35
C ARG A 4 5.30 3.72 -2.31
N LEU A 5 5.61 4.64 -1.39
CA LEU A 5 5.10 6.02 -1.33
C LEU A 5 5.80 6.94 -2.38
N PHE A 6 5.21 8.12 -2.60
CA PHE A 6 5.19 9.02 -3.77
C PHE A 6 6.46 9.29 -4.65
N TRP A 7 7.68 8.80 -4.36
CA TRP A 7 8.90 9.32 -5.03
C TRP A 7 9.90 8.32 -5.64
N GLU A 8 9.73 7.00 -5.54
CA GLU A 8 10.73 6.06 -6.10
C GLU A 8 10.24 5.29 -7.34
N VAL A 9 10.59 5.79 -8.52
CA VAL A 9 10.48 5.08 -9.81
C VAL A 9 11.57 3.99 -9.85
N SER A 10 11.21 2.76 -9.48
CA SER A 10 11.90 1.59 -10.02
C SER A 10 10.89 0.51 -10.38
N GLU A 11 11.18 -0.18 -11.48
CA GLU A 11 10.20 -0.92 -12.28
C GLU A 11 9.65 -2.18 -11.59
N GLY A 12 10.23 -2.64 -10.48
CA GLY A 12 9.96 -3.96 -9.88
C GLY A 12 9.01 -4.07 -8.68
N LYS A 13 8.13 -3.09 -8.39
CA LYS A 13 7.18 -3.16 -7.24
C LYS A 13 5.71 -3.31 -7.68
N LEU A 14 4.97 -4.21 -7.02
CA LEU A 14 3.61 -4.67 -7.40
C LEU A 14 2.47 -3.71 -7.02
N PHE A 15 2.71 -2.83 -6.05
CA PHE A 15 1.78 -1.80 -5.61
C PHE A 15 2.47 -0.45 -5.61
N LYS A 16 1.82 0.55 -6.20
CA LYS A 16 2.32 1.92 -6.31
C LYS A 16 1.43 2.85 -5.50
N PHE A 17 1.97 3.63 -4.58
CA PHE A 17 1.22 4.71 -3.98
C PHE A 17 0.80 5.73 -5.03
N THR A 18 -0.46 6.12 -4.94
CA THR A 18 -1.06 7.07 -5.87
C THR A 18 -1.31 8.40 -5.18
N LYS A 19 -2.04 8.38 -4.05
CA LYS A 19 -2.43 9.60 -3.33
C LYS A 19 -2.88 9.31 -1.91
N VAL A 20 -2.97 10.37 -1.10
CA VAL A 20 -3.69 10.35 0.18
C VAL A 20 -5.08 10.92 -0.06
N LEU A 21 -6.11 10.17 0.31
CA LEU A 21 -7.47 10.67 0.42
C LEU A 21 -7.75 11.15 1.83
N VAL A 22 -8.51 12.24 1.93
CA VAL A 22 -8.99 12.79 3.19
C VAL A 22 -10.49 12.53 3.27
N LEU A 23 -10.91 11.77 4.28
CA LEU A 23 -12.27 11.28 4.41
C LEU A 23 -12.91 11.84 5.67
N PRO A 24 -14.18 12.29 5.62
CA PRO A 24 -14.87 12.70 6.83
C PRO A 24 -15.27 11.48 7.68
N LEU A 25 -15.16 11.60 9.00
CA LEU A 25 -15.64 10.59 9.96
C LEU A 25 -17.02 10.99 10.50
N PRO A 26 -18.11 10.22 10.26
CA PRO A 26 -19.41 10.50 10.86
C PRO A 26 -19.37 10.29 12.38
N ARG A 27 -19.95 11.23 13.15
CA ARG A 27 -19.89 11.25 14.63
C ARG A 27 -20.62 10.10 15.34
N ASN A 28 -21.47 9.34 14.65
CA ASN A 28 -22.24 8.23 15.20
C ASN A 28 -22.21 7.02 14.24
N ARG A 29 -21.41 5.99 14.55
CA ARG A 29 -21.56 4.55 14.19
C ARG A 29 -20.20 3.85 14.19
N PHE A 30 -19.71 3.49 15.37
CA PHE A 30 -18.73 2.41 15.50
C PHE A 30 -19.21 1.47 16.62
N LYS A 31 -19.74 0.30 16.24
CA LYS A 31 -19.88 -0.86 17.13
C LYS A 31 -18.86 -1.90 16.68
N HIS A 32 -18.03 -2.37 17.61
CA HIS A 32 -17.24 -3.58 17.42
C HIS A 32 -18.19 -4.77 17.37
N ILE A 33 -18.18 -5.56 16.28
CA ILE A 33 -18.73 -6.92 16.31
C ILE A 33 -17.80 -7.87 15.57
N ALA A 34 -17.52 -8.97 16.25
CA ALA A 34 -16.66 -10.08 15.85
C ALA A 34 -17.00 -10.69 14.48
N GLY A 35 -16.06 -10.60 13.54
CA GLY A 35 -15.70 -11.73 12.67
C GLY A 35 -16.53 -12.07 11.43
N LYS A 36 -17.51 -11.28 10.96
CA LYS A 36 -18.17 -11.48 9.64
C LYS A 36 -18.58 -10.16 8.97
N ILE A 37 -18.51 -10.09 7.63
CA ILE A 37 -18.56 -8.85 6.81
C ILE A 37 -19.81 -8.81 5.89
N MET A 38 -20.44 -7.61 5.81
CA MET A 38 -21.30 -6.98 4.76
C MET A 38 -22.84 -6.86 4.99
N PRO A 39 -23.54 -5.87 4.37
CA PRO A 39 -23.30 -4.42 4.43
C PRO A 39 -24.60 -3.61 4.72
N ALA A 40 -24.47 -2.36 5.13
CA ALA A 40 -25.43 -1.29 4.80
C ALA A 40 -24.68 0.05 4.84
N GLU A 41 -24.06 0.36 3.69
CA GLU A 41 -23.42 1.64 3.31
C GLU A 41 -22.22 2.07 4.18
N ALA A 42 -21.03 1.85 3.60
CA ALA A 42 -19.70 2.03 4.18
C ALA A 42 -19.44 3.44 4.74
N PRO A 43 -18.53 3.58 5.74
CA PRO A 43 -17.13 3.75 5.35
C PRO A 43 -16.09 3.15 6.31
N LEU A 44 -14.90 2.86 5.75
CA LEU A 44 -13.60 2.73 6.41
C LEU A 44 -13.31 1.43 7.18
N GLY A 45 -13.77 0.30 6.66
CA GLY A 45 -13.01 -0.96 6.76
C GLY A 45 -12.04 -1.04 5.58
N ILE A 46 -10.84 -1.61 5.77
CA ILE A 46 -9.96 -1.98 4.65
C ILE A 46 -10.76 -2.94 3.77
N GLY A 47 -11.23 -2.40 2.65
CA GLY A 47 -12.26 -3.01 1.84
C GLY A 47 -12.05 -2.55 0.40
N PHE A 48 -11.93 -3.53 -0.47
CA PHE A 48 -11.96 -3.36 -1.91
C PHE A 48 -13.38 -2.96 -2.32
N GLU A 49 -13.74 -1.71 -2.10
CA GLU A 49 -14.98 -1.16 -2.65
C GLU A 49 -14.65 0.08 -3.47
N GLY A 50 -14.92 -0.05 -4.77
CA GLY A 50 -15.01 1.08 -5.67
C GLY A 50 -15.94 2.11 -5.06
N CYS A 51 -15.41 3.30 -4.77
CA CYS A 51 -16.27 4.43 -4.50
C CYS A 51 -16.90 4.82 -5.84
N SER A 52 -18.21 4.58 -5.99
CA SER A 52 -18.99 5.29 -6.99
C SER A 52 -18.86 6.79 -6.76
N GLU A 53 -18.70 7.54 -7.86
CA GLU A 53 -18.46 8.98 -7.88
C GLU A 53 -19.58 9.81 -7.21
N GLU A 54 -20.78 9.23 -7.05
CA GLU A 54 -21.98 9.82 -6.43
C GLU A 54 -21.76 10.28 -4.98
N ASN A 55 -20.78 9.74 -4.25
CA ASN A 55 -20.48 10.13 -2.87
C ASN A 55 -19.52 11.34 -2.74
N SER A 56 -19.03 11.90 -3.84
CA SER A 56 -17.94 12.90 -3.82
C SER A 56 -18.43 14.28 -3.37
N GLN A 57 -19.59 14.74 -3.87
CA GLN A 57 -20.16 16.04 -3.49
C GLN A 57 -20.57 16.09 -2.01
N GLN A 58 -21.19 15.03 -1.51
CA GLN A 58 -21.64 14.97 -0.12
C GLN A 58 -20.46 14.88 0.87
N LYS A 59 -19.37 14.20 0.49
CA LYS A 59 -18.10 14.22 1.23
C LYS A 59 -17.46 15.61 1.24
N GLU A 60 -17.47 16.29 0.10
CA GLU A 60 -16.90 17.63 -0.03
C GLU A 60 -17.67 18.66 0.82
N ILE A 61 -19.00 18.57 0.86
CA ILE A 61 -19.85 19.40 1.74
C ILE A 61 -19.51 19.14 3.21
N LEU A 62 -19.43 17.87 3.63
CA LEU A 62 -19.15 17.54 5.03
C LEU A 62 -17.75 18.02 5.47
N LEU A 63 -16.77 17.95 4.56
CA LEU A 63 -15.42 18.48 4.78
C LEU A 63 -15.43 20.01 4.84
N ARG A 64 -16.17 20.70 3.96
CA ARG A 64 -16.34 22.17 4.01
C ARG A 64 -16.92 22.61 5.36
N ASP A 65 -17.96 21.94 5.84
CA ASP A 65 -18.58 22.23 7.15
C ASP A 65 -17.62 21.96 8.32
N LEU A 66 -16.83 20.88 8.25
CA LEU A 66 -15.79 20.57 9.22
C LEU A 66 -14.73 21.68 9.28
N PHE A 67 -14.26 22.14 8.12
CA PHE A 67 -13.23 23.18 8.00
C PHE A 67 -13.74 24.58 8.36
N ALA A 68 -15.05 24.83 8.31
CA ALA A 68 -15.66 26.12 8.63
C ALA A 68 -15.91 26.34 10.14
N ARG A 69 -15.65 25.35 11.01
CA ARG A 69 -15.96 25.42 12.45
C ARG A 69 -15.11 26.47 13.18
N ARG A 70 -15.78 27.46 13.78
CA ARG A 70 -15.14 28.57 14.53
C ARG A 70 -14.59 28.18 15.91
N VAL A 71 -15.10 27.11 16.53
CA VAL A 71 -14.73 26.67 17.90
C VAL A 71 -13.76 25.49 17.86
N LEU A 72 -12.61 25.68 17.22
CA LEU A 72 -11.51 24.72 17.22
C LEU A 72 -10.34 25.29 17.99
N ASP A 73 -9.66 24.47 18.79
CA ASP A 73 -8.35 24.84 19.34
C ASP A 73 -7.30 25.00 18.21
N LYS A 74 -6.26 25.79 18.47
CA LYS A 74 -5.16 26.11 17.56
C LYS A 74 -4.48 24.86 17.01
N SER A 75 -4.33 23.79 17.79
CA SER A 75 -3.77 22.52 17.30
C SER A 75 -4.68 21.88 16.23
N LYS A 76 -5.96 21.72 16.55
CA LYS A 76 -6.99 21.17 15.64
C LYS A 76 -7.11 21.98 14.34
N ARG A 77 -7.08 23.32 14.42
CA ARG A 77 -7.13 24.19 13.22
C ARG A 77 -5.96 23.93 12.28
N ARG A 78 -4.74 23.81 12.82
CA ARG A 78 -3.55 23.57 11.98
C ARG A 78 -3.57 22.18 11.38
N PHE A 79 -3.98 21.18 12.14
CA PHE A 79 -4.12 19.81 11.65
C PHE A 79 -5.11 19.73 10.49
N LEU A 80 -6.30 20.33 10.65
CA LEU A 80 -7.31 20.40 9.61
C LEU A 80 -6.85 21.20 8.38
N ALA A 81 -6.10 22.28 8.57
CA ALA A 81 -5.49 23.01 7.45
C ALA A 81 -4.50 22.13 6.67
N GLY A 82 -3.72 21.28 7.36
CA GLY A 82 -2.86 20.29 6.72
C GLY A 82 -3.65 19.23 5.97
N SER A 83 -4.72 18.72 6.57
CA SER A 83 -5.65 17.79 5.90
C SER A 83 -6.26 18.40 4.64
N ARG A 84 -6.62 19.69 4.66
CA ARG A 84 -7.14 20.37 3.47
C ARG A 84 -6.10 20.45 2.35
N LEU A 85 -4.84 20.74 2.68
CA LEU A 85 -3.75 20.75 1.69
C LEU A 85 -3.56 19.37 1.05
N LEU A 86 -3.72 18.28 1.81
CA LEU A 86 -3.72 16.92 1.25
C LEU A 86 -4.91 16.67 0.31
N LEU A 87 -6.09 17.19 0.64
CA LEU A 87 -7.27 17.10 -0.23
C LEU A 87 -7.04 17.85 -1.56
N ASP A 88 -6.35 18.98 -1.50
CA ASP A 88 -5.97 19.79 -2.66
C ASP A 88 -4.74 19.22 -3.41
N GLU A 89 -4.28 18.02 -3.06
CA GLU A 89 -3.08 17.34 -3.60
C GLU A 89 -1.76 18.13 -3.45
N ARG A 90 -1.71 19.09 -2.52
CA ARG A 90 -0.53 19.91 -2.19
C ARG A 90 0.30 19.26 -1.08
N THR A 91 0.91 18.12 -1.40
CA THR A 91 1.63 17.26 -0.44
C THR A 91 2.81 17.96 0.25
N GLU A 92 3.60 18.74 -0.47
CA GLU A 92 4.75 19.47 0.09
C GLU A 92 4.33 20.48 1.17
N TRP A 93 3.30 21.29 0.88
CA TRP A 93 2.80 22.27 1.84
C TRP A 93 2.11 21.60 3.03
N ALA A 94 1.43 20.47 2.79
CA ALA A 94 0.88 19.66 3.87
C ALA A 94 2.01 19.14 4.79
N ALA A 95 3.09 18.61 4.22
CA ALA A 95 4.25 18.12 4.97
C ALA A 95 4.89 19.23 5.81
N GLU A 96 5.11 20.42 5.25
CA GLU A 96 5.62 21.56 6.02
C GLU A 96 4.73 21.93 7.20
N LEU A 97 3.41 21.88 7.02
CA LEU A 97 2.46 22.23 8.07
C LEU A 97 2.43 21.17 9.17
N PHE A 98 2.42 19.88 8.82
CA PHE A 98 2.50 18.81 9.80
C PHE A 98 3.84 18.82 10.54
N ARG A 99 4.95 19.10 9.87
CA ARG A 99 6.27 19.31 10.50
C ARG A 99 6.23 20.44 11.53
N LYS A 100 5.57 21.56 11.23
CA LYS A 100 5.39 22.66 12.20
C LYS A 100 4.51 22.27 13.40
N ILE A 101 3.61 21.30 13.25
CA ILE A 101 2.82 20.76 14.36
C ILE A 101 3.69 19.86 15.23
N THR A 102 4.44 18.93 14.63
CA THR A 102 5.27 17.96 15.35
C THR A 102 6.42 18.60 16.12
N ILE A 103 7.02 19.70 15.61
CA ILE A 103 8.04 20.48 16.34
C ILE A 103 7.46 21.17 17.58
N ARG A 104 6.19 21.57 17.55
CA ARG A 104 5.54 22.30 18.65
C ARG A 104 4.95 21.36 19.70
N ASP A 105 4.48 20.20 19.25
CA ASP A 105 3.86 19.19 20.08
C ASP A 105 4.36 17.81 19.66
N GLU A 106 5.38 17.36 20.38
CA GLU A 106 6.02 16.07 20.13
C GLU A 106 5.14 14.88 20.55
N THR A 107 3.98 15.11 21.17
CA THR A 107 3.01 14.08 21.56
C THR A 107 1.96 13.82 20.47
N GLN A 108 1.95 14.63 19.42
CA GLN A 108 0.90 14.60 18.40
C GLN A 108 1.09 13.50 17.36
N ALA A 109 0.78 12.25 17.75
CA ALA A 109 0.94 11.04 16.92
C ALA A 109 0.32 11.15 15.52
N ASP A 110 -0.92 11.67 15.42
CA ASP A 110 -1.61 11.80 14.13
C ASP A 110 -0.92 12.78 13.17
N ALA A 111 -0.22 13.80 13.69
CA ALA A 111 0.53 14.73 12.85
C ALA A 111 1.83 14.08 12.34
N PHE A 112 2.50 13.27 13.16
CA PHE A 112 3.61 12.44 12.70
C PHE A 112 3.17 11.43 11.63
N PHE A 113 2.03 10.78 11.81
CA PHE A 113 1.50 9.86 10.81
C PHE A 113 1.18 10.58 9.49
N ALA A 114 0.49 11.72 9.57
CA ALA A 114 0.20 12.53 8.39
C ALA A 114 1.47 13.03 7.71
N LEU A 115 2.48 13.45 8.48
CA LEU A 115 3.79 13.81 7.95
C LEU A 115 4.43 12.64 7.20
N ALA A 116 4.47 11.44 7.79
CA ALA A 116 5.02 10.23 7.17
C ALA A 116 4.33 9.87 5.84
N LEU A 117 3.05 10.22 5.68
CA LEU A 117 2.31 9.99 4.43
C LEU A 117 2.68 10.96 3.30
N CYS A 118 3.09 12.20 3.62
CA CYS A 118 3.24 13.26 2.62
C CYS A 118 4.65 13.86 2.50
N CYS A 119 5.55 13.60 3.44
CA CYS A 119 6.94 14.05 3.34
C CYS A 119 7.66 13.33 2.20
N LEU A 120 8.58 14.03 1.52
CA LEU A 120 9.37 13.48 0.42
C LEU A 120 10.73 12.93 0.86
N ASP A 121 11.24 13.37 2.01
CA ASP A 121 12.51 12.90 2.55
C ASP A 121 12.33 11.52 3.20
N PRO A 122 13.05 10.48 2.73
CA PRO A 122 12.94 9.14 3.32
C PRO A 122 13.29 9.10 4.81
N GLN A 123 14.32 9.85 5.22
CA GLN A 123 14.76 9.85 6.62
C GLN A 123 13.73 10.51 7.53
N GLU A 124 13.15 11.64 7.13
CA GLU A 124 12.03 12.27 7.83
C GLU A 124 10.82 11.33 7.91
N GLN A 125 10.50 10.62 6.82
CA GLN A 125 9.42 9.63 6.81
C GLN A 125 9.65 8.53 7.86
N LEU A 126 10.87 7.99 7.92
CA LEU A 126 11.25 6.96 8.88
C LEU A 126 11.10 7.47 10.31
N GLN A 127 11.63 8.66 10.60
CA GLN A 127 11.53 9.27 11.93
C GLN A 127 10.07 9.52 12.33
N ALA A 128 9.26 10.01 11.40
CA ALA A 128 7.85 10.29 11.64
C ALA A 128 7.05 9.01 11.93
N ILE A 129 7.30 7.91 11.21
CA ILE A 129 6.59 6.66 11.46
C ILE A 129 7.04 5.98 12.77
N GLU A 130 8.34 6.03 13.09
CA GLU A 130 8.87 5.55 14.37
C GLU A 130 8.25 6.33 15.54
N ARG A 131 8.15 7.65 15.40
CA ARG A 131 7.53 8.49 16.42
C ARG A 131 6.05 8.19 16.58
N THR A 132 5.34 7.91 15.49
CA THR A 132 3.94 7.49 15.54
C THR A 132 3.78 6.16 16.29
N LEU A 133 4.66 5.18 16.04
CA LEU A 133 4.66 3.90 16.75
C LEU A 133 4.97 4.06 18.25
N LEU A 134 5.90 4.93 18.62
CA LEU A 134 6.19 5.24 20.03
C LEU A 134 4.98 5.87 20.74
N LEU A 135 4.21 6.70 20.01
CA LEU A 135 3.03 7.40 20.52
C LEU A 135 1.72 6.64 20.25
N ARG A 136 1.77 5.31 20.07
CA ARG A 136 0.62 4.48 19.69
C ARG A 136 -0.63 4.68 20.56
N ARG A 137 -0.47 5.03 21.83
CA ARG A 137 -1.61 5.30 22.75
C ARG A 137 -2.40 6.57 22.39
N GLU A 138 -1.74 7.54 21.77
CA GLU A 138 -2.31 8.83 21.35
C GLU A 138 -2.74 8.83 19.87
N TYR A 139 -2.30 7.83 19.10
CA TYR A 139 -2.67 7.67 17.70
C TYR A 139 -4.18 7.49 17.50
N THR A 140 -4.71 8.08 16.43
CA THR A 140 -6.12 8.23 16.06
C THR A 140 -6.93 9.25 16.87
N ARG A 141 -6.43 9.79 17.98
CA ARG A 141 -7.23 10.68 18.85
C ARG A 141 -7.54 12.01 18.18
N LEU A 142 -6.52 12.71 17.68
CA LEU A 142 -6.71 14.03 17.05
C LEU A 142 -7.49 13.90 15.75
N SER A 143 -7.24 12.86 14.95
CA SER A 143 -7.97 12.62 13.71
C SER A 143 -9.47 12.34 13.96
N LYS A 144 -9.80 11.50 14.96
CA LYS A 144 -11.20 11.29 15.41
C LYS A 144 -11.82 12.58 15.96
N ASP A 145 -11.10 13.31 16.80
CA ASP A 145 -11.54 14.59 17.36
C ASP A 145 -11.80 15.65 16.28
N ALA A 146 -10.96 15.67 15.25
CA ALA A 146 -11.06 16.54 14.09
C ALA A 146 -12.16 16.07 13.12
N GLY A 147 -12.63 14.82 13.25
CA GLY A 147 -13.64 14.23 12.37
C GLY A 147 -13.10 13.89 10.98
N VAL A 148 -11.80 13.56 10.87
CA VAL A 148 -11.11 13.30 9.61
C VAL A 148 -10.33 12.00 9.70
N ALA A 149 -10.34 11.22 8.63
CA ALA A 149 -9.48 10.06 8.41
C ALA A 149 -8.58 10.30 7.19
N PHE A 150 -7.38 9.73 7.24
CA PHE A 150 -6.48 9.65 6.09
C PHE A 150 -6.54 8.25 5.51
N CYS A 151 -6.51 8.17 4.18
CA CYS A 151 -6.49 6.91 3.47
C CYS A 151 -5.40 6.97 2.38
N ALA A 152 -4.30 6.26 2.59
CA ALA A 152 -3.30 6.05 1.55
C ALA A 152 -3.85 5.08 0.51
N VAL A 153 -3.79 5.49 -0.76
CA VAL A 153 -4.25 4.68 -1.90
C VAL A 153 -3.02 4.12 -2.61
N PHE A 154 -2.99 2.80 -2.75
CA PHE A 154 -1.98 2.07 -3.48
C PHE A 154 -2.63 1.40 -4.67
N SER A 155 -2.31 1.85 -5.88
CA SER A 155 -2.77 1.18 -7.08
C SER A 155 -2.00 -0.14 -7.25
N GLY A 156 -2.75 -1.23 -7.21
CA GLY A 156 -2.25 -2.55 -7.53
C GLY A 156 -1.99 -2.70 -9.01
N CYS A 157 -1.14 -3.68 -9.32
CA CYS A 157 -0.88 -4.05 -10.69
C CYS A 157 -2.20 -4.22 -11.45
N ASP A 158 -3.15 -5.00 -10.95
CA ASP A 158 -4.47 -5.33 -11.54
C ASP A 158 -5.44 -4.16 -11.74
N GLY A 159 -4.98 -2.91 -11.57
CA GLY A 159 -5.78 -1.70 -11.69
C GLY A 159 -6.73 -1.47 -10.51
N ARG A 160 -6.67 -2.33 -9.49
CA ARG A 160 -7.47 -2.18 -8.27
C ARG A 160 -6.66 -1.48 -7.20
N ASP A 161 -7.31 -0.53 -6.55
CA ASP A 161 -6.69 0.20 -5.45
C ASP A 161 -6.80 -0.57 -4.14
N ILE A 162 -5.67 -0.72 -3.47
CA ILE A 162 -5.58 -1.02 -2.05
C ILE A 162 -5.69 0.29 -1.27
N ARG A 163 -6.54 0.30 -0.25
CA ARG A 163 -6.76 1.46 0.61
C ARG A 163 -6.30 1.14 2.02
N VAL A 164 -5.34 1.93 2.50
CA VAL A 164 -4.79 1.83 3.86
C VAL A 164 -5.24 3.05 4.66
N VAL A 165 -6.10 2.82 5.64
CA VAL A 165 -6.69 3.87 6.48
C VAL A 165 -5.77 4.18 7.65
N ASN A 166 -5.85 5.38 8.23
CA ASN A 166 -5.13 5.77 9.45
C ASN A 166 -5.71 5.09 10.72
N ASP A 167 -5.76 3.77 10.72
CA ASP A 167 -6.04 2.93 11.89
C ASP A 167 -4.77 2.17 12.31
N PHE A 168 -4.87 1.33 13.35
CA PHE A 168 -3.71 0.58 13.86
C PHE A 168 -3.16 -0.42 12.86
N LEU A 169 -4.03 -1.04 12.05
CA LEU A 169 -3.60 -1.97 11.02
C LEU A 169 -2.81 -1.23 9.93
N GLY A 170 -3.34 -0.09 9.47
CA GLY A 170 -2.68 0.74 8.48
C GLY A 170 -1.39 1.38 8.96
N LEU A 171 -1.31 1.77 10.24
CA LEU A 171 -0.06 2.19 10.88
C LEU A 171 0.99 1.10 10.78
N GLU A 172 0.65 -0.13 11.15
CA GLU A 172 1.60 -1.24 11.15
C GLU A 172 2.04 -1.63 9.74
N LEU A 173 1.12 -1.67 8.78
CA LEU A 173 1.46 -1.93 7.37
C LEU A 173 2.37 -0.84 6.80
N LEU A 174 2.04 0.42 7.05
CA LEU A 174 2.83 1.56 6.56
C LEU A 174 4.23 1.57 7.20
N ALA A 175 4.32 1.30 8.50
CA ALA A 175 5.58 1.23 9.20
C ALA A 175 6.44 0.06 8.73
N ALA A 176 5.86 -1.14 8.59
CA ALA A 176 6.57 -2.31 8.07
C ALA A 176 7.15 -1.97 6.70
N GLU A 177 6.37 -1.33 5.84
CA GLU A 177 6.82 -0.92 4.53
C GLU A 177 7.97 0.09 4.55
N ILE A 178 7.83 1.16 5.33
CA ILE A 178 8.87 2.18 5.47
C ILE A 178 10.16 1.55 6.00
N PHE A 179 10.08 0.67 7.01
CA PHE A 179 11.23 -0.07 7.52
C PHE A 179 11.90 -0.91 6.44
N GLN A 180 11.12 -1.64 5.64
CA GLN A 180 11.69 -2.44 4.56
C GLN A 180 12.34 -1.59 3.45
N ASN A 181 11.90 -0.35 3.24
CA ASN A 181 12.51 0.58 2.28
C ASN A 181 13.82 1.18 2.82
N HIS A 182 13.92 1.32 4.13
CA HIS A 182 15.14 1.76 4.83
C HIS A 182 16.10 0.61 5.18
N GLY A 183 15.82 -0.62 4.74
CA GLY A 183 16.64 -1.79 5.05
C GLY A 183 16.56 -2.27 6.51
N LYS A 184 15.64 -1.72 7.32
CA LYS A 184 15.36 -2.17 8.70
C LYS A 184 14.51 -3.45 8.69
N LEU A 185 15.06 -4.51 8.11
CA LEU A 185 14.32 -5.76 7.85
C LEU A 185 13.89 -6.48 9.13
N GLU A 186 14.66 -6.37 10.21
CA GLU A 186 14.33 -6.96 11.51
C GLU A 186 13.13 -6.27 12.17
N ASP A 187 13.10 -4.94 12.14
CA ASP A 187 11.98 -4.14 12.68
C ASP A 187 10.69 -4.42 11.91
N ALA A 188 10.78 -4.47 10.57
CA ALA A 188 9.66 -4.88 9.73
C ALA A 188 9.18 -6.30 10.05
N GLY A 189 10.11 -7.24 10.26
CA GLY A 189 9.81 -8.63 10.60
C GLY A 189 9.06 -8.76 11.91
N ARG A 190 9.56 -8.12 12.97
CA ARG A 190 8.89 -8.10 14.28
C ARG A 190 7.47 -7.55 14.17
N LEU A 191 7.30 -6.46 13.43
CA LEU A 191 5.98 -5.84 13.27
C LEU A 191 5.00 -6.73 12.53
N LEU A 192 5.43 -7.39 11.46
CA LEU A 192 4.59 -8.27 10.65
C LEU A 192 4.30 -9.62 11.30
N GLU A 193 5.18 -10.10 12.19
CA GLU A 193 5.04 -11.39 12.87
C GLU A 193 4.20 -11.30 14.14
N TYR A 194 4.43 -10.28 14.98
CA TYR A 194 3.78 -10.16 16.29
C TYR A 194 2.51 -9.29 16.27
N SER A 195 2.11 -8.75 15.13
CA SER A 195 0.86 -8.03 15.01
C SER A 195 -0.35 -8.97 15.19
N GLN A 196 -1.39 -8.47 15.85
CA GLN A 196 -2.72 -9.12 15.87
C GLN A 196 -3.33 -9.32 14.47
N HIS A 197 -2.79 -8.61 13.46
CA HIS A 197 -3.21 -8.66 12.06
C HIS A 197 -2.33 -9.56 11.18
N ALA A 198 -1.40 -10.33 11.77
CA ALA A 198 -0.46 -11.20 11.05
C ALA A 198 -1.14 -12.19 10.07
N ASP A 199 -2.38 -12.58 10.37
CA ASP A 199 -3.20 -13.46 9.53
C ASP A 199 -4.01 -12.75 8.42
N SER A 200 -3.94 -11.42 8.33
CA SER A 200 -4.55 -10.71 7.20
C SER A 200 -3.74 -10.92 5.92
N ASP A 201 -4.44 -10.91 4.78
CA ASP A 201 -3.78 -11.11 3.48
C ASP A 201 -2.76 -10.00 3.16
N PHE A 202 -3.00 -8.77 3.64
CA PHE A 202 -2.04 -7.66 3.54
C PHE A 202 -0.73 -7.96 4.29
N PHE A 203 -0.83 -8.45 5.53
CA PHE A 203 0.34 -8.80 6.33
C PHE A 203 1.08 -10.00 5.75
N ARG A 204 0.36 -11.02 5.30
CA ARG A 204 0.97 -12.18 4.62
C ARG A 204 1.71 -11.75 3.36
N PHE A 205 1.12 -10.88 2.55
CA PHE A 205 1.76 -10.37 1.35
C PHE A 205 3.03 -9.57 1.69
N SER A 206 2.93 -8.60 2.61
CA SER A 206 4.07 -7.79 3.05
C SER A 206 5.18 -8.62 3.70
N ARG A 207 4.81 -9.68 4.44
CA ARG A 207 5.75 -10.64 5.02
C ARG A 207 6.44 -11.49 3.95
N GLY A 208 5.72 -11.96 2.94
CA GLY A 208 6.32 -12.67 1.80
C GLY A 208 7.35 -11.80 1.06
N GLU A 209 7.02 -10.53 0.85
CA GLU A 209 7.93 -9.52 0.30
C GLU A 209 9.19 -9.30 1.16
N LEU A 210 9.02 -9.20 2.47
CA LEU A 210 10.12 -9.08 3.43
C LEU A 210 11.01 -10.32 3.41
N LEU A 211 10.44 -11.52 3.45
CA LEU A 211 11.19 -12.79 3.45
C LEU A 211 12.02 -12.93 2.18
N LEU A 212 11.51 -12.49 1.02
CA LEU A 212 12.27 -12.42 -0.21
C LEU A 212 13.46 -11.44 -0.10
N LYS A 213 13.26 -10.25 0.50
CA LYS A 213 14.37 -9.30 0.79
C LYS A 213 15.41 -9.90 1.74
N GLN A 214 14.98 -10.71 2.71
CA GLN A 214 15.84 -11.43 3.65
C GLN A 214 16.49 -12.69 3.05
N GLN A 215 16.22 -13.01 1.77
CA GLN A 215 16.69 -14.22 1.09
C GLN A 215 16.17 -15.54 1.70
N ARG A 216 15.09 -15.47 2.48
CA ARG A 216 14.38 -16.62 3.06
C ARG A 216 13.31 -17.11 2.10
N TYR A 217 13.76 -17.63 0.95
CA TYR A 217 12.91 -17.87 -0.21
C TYR A 217 11.84 -18.95 0.01
N GLU A 218 12.18 -20.03 0.70
CA GLU A 218 11.24 -21.13 1.01
C GLU A 218 10.08 -20.64 1.88
N GLU A 219 10.40 -19.92 2.95
CA GLU A 219 9.39 -19.33 3.84
C GLU A 219 8.54 -18.28 3.12
N ALA A 220 9.14 -17.49 2.22
CA ALA A 220 8.39 -16.56 1.39
C ALA A 220 7.34 -17.31 0.55
N ILE A 221 7.72 -18.43 -0.08
CA ILE A 221 6.80 -19.26 -0.88
C ILE A 221 5.65 -19.80 -0.01
N ASP A 222 5.94 -20.29 1.19
CA ASP A 222 4.94 -20.86 2.08
C ASP A 222 3.91 -19.84 2.56
N VAL A 223 4.35 -18.63 2.89
CA VAL A 223 3.45 -17.53 3.27
C VAL A 223 2.62 -17.07 2.08
N LEU A 224 3.25 -16.87 0.92
CA LEU A 224 2.58 -16.36 -0.29
C LEU A 224 1.57 -17.35 -0.88
N ARG A 225 1.80 -18.66 -0.76
CA ARG A 225 0.86 -19.71 -1.23
C ARG A 225 -0.51 -19.59 -0.57
N ARG A 226 -0.60 -19.02 0.64
CA ARG A 226 -1.87 -18.81 1.36
C ARG A 226 -2.75 -17.73 0.73
N LEU A 227 -2.19 -16.89 -0.14
CA LEU A 227 -2.91 -15.79 -0.81
C LEU A 227 -3.63 -16.22 -2.10
N LYS A 228 -3.56 -17.51 -2.46
CA LYS A 228 -4.07 -18.07 -3.73
C LYS A 228 -5.57 -17.87 -3.98
N THR A 229 -6.34 -17.52 -2.96
CA THR A 229 -7.80 -17.31 -3.07
C THR A 229 -8.19 -15.83 -3.08
N ASN A 230 -7.27 -14.91 -2.75
CA ASN A 230 -7.59 -13.48 -2.72
C ASN A 230 -7.30 -12.84 -4.08
N PRO A 231 -8.33 -12.40 -4.84
CA PRO A 231 -8.15 -11.89 -6.20
C PRO A 231 -7.19 -10.70 -6.34
N HIS A 232 -6.90 -9.96 -5.27
CA HIS A 232 -5.99 -8.82 -5.28
C HIS A 232 -4.54 -9.20 -5.06
N PHE A 233 -4.31 -10.34 -4.41
CA PHE A 233 -2.98 -10.82 -4.07
C PHE A 233 -2.56 -12.05 -4.85
N VAL A 234 -3.48 -12.78 -5.51
CA VAL A 234 -3.16 -13.97 -6.31
C VAL A 234 -2.02 -13.67 -7.27
N SER A 235 -2.24 -12.84 -8.30
CA SER A 235 -1.22 -12.62 -9.35
C SER A 235 0.10 -12.03 -8.78
N PRO A 236 0.07 -11.01 -7.91
CA PRO A 236 1.28 -10.51 -7.24
C PRO A 236 2.02 -11.58 -6.42
N ALA A 237 1.31 -12.42 -5.66
CA ALA A 237 1.91 -13.46 -4.83
C ALA A 237 2.55 -14.57 -5.68
N PHE A 238 1.88 -15.01 -6.75
CA PHE A 238 2.44 -15.99 -7.69
C PHE A 238 3.72 -15.46 -8.37
N TYR A 239 3.78 -14.18 -8.72
CA TYR A 239 5.00 -13.56 -9.24
C TYR A 239 6.16 -13.59 -8.22
N LEU A 240 5.90 -13.20 -6.96
CA LEU A 240 6.91 -13.26 -5.90
C LEU A 240 7.36 -14.71 -5.59
N MET A 241 6.44 -15.67 -5.65
CA MET A 241 6.80 -17.10 -5.56
C MET A 241 7.72 -17.53 -6.70
N GLY A 242 7.44 -17.09 -7.93
CA GLY A 242 8.30 -17.35 -9.09
C GLY A 242 9.71 -16.79 -8.90
N LEU A 243 9.83 -15.55 -8.38
CA LEU A 243 11.12 -14.93 -8.06
C LEU A 243 11.87 -15.72 -6.98
N SER A 244 11.18 -16.13 -5.91
CA SER A 244 11.77 -16.97 -4.87
C SER A 244 12.28 -18.31 -5.42
N LEU A 245 11.50 -18.96 -6.30
CA LEU A 245 11.89 -20.22 -6.93
C LEU A 245 13.11 -20.04 -7.85
N GLU A 246 13.18 -18.94 -8.60
CA GLU A 246 14.35 -18.61 -9.41
C GLU A 246 15.60 -18.46 -8.54
N LYS A 247 15.50 -17.75 -7.40
CA LYS A 247 16.62 -17.54 -6.48
C LYS A 247 17.08 -18.83 -5.80
N LEU A 248 16.19 -19.81 -5.66
CA LEU A 248 16.53 -21.16 -5.21
C LEU A 248 17.11 -22.05 -6.32
N GLY A 249 17.14 -21.60 -7.57
CA GLY A 249 17.63 -22.38 -8.72
C GLY A 249 16.58 -23.31 -9.35
N TYR A 250 15.33 -23.28 -8.89
CA TYR A 250 14.23 -24.08 -9.43
C TYR A 250 13.62 -23.42 -10.68
N HIS A 251 14.44 -23.22 -11.72
CA HIS A 251 14.08 -22.45 -12.93
C HIS A 251 12.87 -23.03 -13.68
N SER A 252 12.80 -24.35 -13.85
CA SER A 252 11.68 -25.00 -14.53
C SER A 252 10.35 -24.79 -13.78
N THR A 253 10.36 -24.89 -12.46
CA THR A 253 9.20 -24.64 -11.60
C THR A 253 8.81 -23.17 -11.61
N ALA A 254 9.78 -22.25 -11.59
CA ALA A 254 9.53 -20.82 -11.71
C ALA A 254 8.82 -20.46 -13.02
N VAL A 255 9.26 -21.03 -14.15
CA VAL A 255 8.61 -20.87 -15.47
C VAL A 255 7.16 -21.35 -15.44
N GLN A 256 6.89 -22.50 -14.80
CA GLN A 256 5.51 -23.00 -14.65
C GLN A 256 4.63 -22.05 -13.84
N VAL A 257 5.15 -21.52 -12.73
CA VAL A 257 4.47 -20.56 -11.86
C VAL A 257 4.16 -19.26 -12.61
N TYR A 258 5.14 -18.72 -13.33
CA TYR A 258 4.97 -17.51 -14.15
C TYR A 258 3.93 -17.69 -15.25
N ARG A 259 4.00 -18.79 -16.02
CA ARG A 259 2.97 -19.10 -17.03
C ARG A 259 1.59 -19.32 -16.41
N GLY A 260 1.53 -19.89 -15.21
CA GLY A 260 0.30 -20.00 -14.45
C GLY A 260 -0.33 -18.65 -14.13
N CYS A 261 0.49 -17.66 -13.77
CA CYS A 261 0.05 -16.30 -13.51
C CYS A 261 -0.49 -15.61 -14.78
N LEU A 262 0.20 -15.78 -15.93
CA LEU A 262 -0.21 -15.22 -17.23
C LEU A 262 -1.53 -15.78 -17.76
N ARG A 263 -1.99 -16.94 -17.29
CA ARG A 263 -3.31 -17.49 -17.66
C ARG A 263 -4.48 -16.78 -16.99
N ASN A 264 -4.22 -15.92 -16.01
CA ASN A 264 -5.27 -15.15 -15.35
C ASN A 264 -5.67 -13.95 -16.23
N GLU A 265 -6.91 -13.97 -16.73
CA GLU A 265 -7.46 -12.92 -17.62
C GLU A 265 -7.43 -11.50 -17.01
N LYS A 266 -7.34 -11.39 -15.68
CA LYS A 266 -7.33 -10.10 -14.97
C LYS A 266 -5.92 -9.67 -14.53
N ILE A 267 -4.87 -10.22 -15.14
CA ILE A 267 -3.51 -9.75 -14.90
C ILE A 267 -3.33 -8.36 -15.54
N SER A 268 -2.50 -7.53 -14.93
CA SER A 268 -2.23 -6.23 -15.51
C SER A 268 -1.09 -6.22 -16.48
N LYS A 269 -1.16 -5.27 -17.41
CA LYS A 269 -0.09 -5.01 -18.38
C LYS A 269 1.28 -4.86 -17.72
N ARG A 270 1.38 -4.15 -16.60
CA ARG A 270 2.66 -3.98 -15.88
C ARG A 270 3.19 -5.30 -15.31
N LEU A 271 2.34 -6.08 -14.67
CA LEU A 271 2.74 -7.36 -14.09
C LEU A 271 3.02 -8.39 -15.17
N GLU A 272 2.25 -8.37 -16.26
CA GLU A 272 2.49 -9.18 -17.44
C GLU A 272 3.86 -8.89 -18.05
N ILE A 273 4.20 -7.61 -18.27
CA ILE A 273 5.53 -7.21 -18.75
C ILE A 273 6.61 -7.73 -17.80
N ALA A 274 6.45 -7.53 -16.48
CA ALA A 274 7.43 -8.00 -15.49
C ALA A 274 7.62 -9.53 -15.55
N ILE A 275 6.54 -10.31 -15.63
CA ILE A 275 6.61 -11.77 -15.72
C ILE A 275 7.26 -12.21 -17.03
N ARG A 276 6.87 -11.62 -18.16
CA ARG A 276 7.43 -11.97 -19.47
C ARG A 276 8.92 -11.66 -19.56
N LEU A 277 9.39 -10.55 -18.98
CA LEU A 277 10.81 -10.25 -18.85
C LEU A 277 11.56 -11.33 -18.06
N GLN A 278 10.99 -11.82 -16.95
CA GLN A 278 11.59 -12.93 -16.18
C GLN A 278 11.59 -14.23 -16.99
N LEU A 279 10.52 -14.52 -17.73
CA LEU A 279 10.44 -15.70 -18.59
C LEU A 279 11.50 -15.68 -19.69
N VAL A 280 11.69 -14.55 -20.38
CA VAL A 280 12.74 -14.40 -21.41
C VAL A 280 14.11 -14.72 -20.80
N ALA A 281 14.45 -14.07 -19.68
CA ALA A 281 15.73 -14.28 -19.01
C ALA A 281 15.95 -15.75 -18.59
N LEU A 282 14.93 -16.42 -18.06
CA LEU A 282 15.02 -17.83 -17.67
C LEU A 282 15.13 -18.77 -18.87
N LEU A 283 14.36 -18.54 -19.92
CA LEU A 283 14.38 -19.38 -21.12
C LEU A 283 15.71 -19.28 -21.86
N GLU A 284 16.34 -18.11 -21.88
CA GLU A 284 17.68 -17.91 -22.44
C GLU A 284 18.75 -18.63 -21.64
N ARG A 285 18.69 -18.58 -20.30
CA ARG A 285 19.58 -19.35 -19.41
C ARG A 285 19.45 -20.87 -19.65
N GLU A 286 18.26 -21.34 -19.98
CA GLU A 286 17.99 -22.74 -20.34
C GLU A 286 18.26 -23.08 -21.81
N ASN A 287 18.86 -22.18 -22.61
CA ASN A 287 19.10 -22.32 -24.06
C ASN A 287 17.83 -22.57 -24.90
N LYS A 288 16.65 -22.20 -24.40
CA LYS A 288 15.35 -22.35 -25.07
C LYS A 288 15.04 -21.13 -25.95
N MET A 289 15.96 -20.81 -26.87
CA MET A 289 15.94 -19.56 -27.66
C MET A 289 14.64 -19.34 -28.44
N LYS A 290 14.02 -20.39 -28.98
CA LYS A 290 12.74 -20.28 -29.69
C LYS A 290 11.61 -19.78 -28.80
N LEU A 291 11.52 -20.29 -27.57
CA LEU A 291 10.50 -19.87 -26.61
C LEU A 291 10.79 -18.47 -26.06
N ALA A 292 12.06 -18.14 -25.84
CA ALA A 292 12.45 -16.79 -25.43
C ALA A 292 12.07 -15.74 -26.48
N GLN A 293 12.28 -16.06 -27.76
CA GLN A 293 11.88 -15.20 -28.88
C GLN A 293 10.37 -14.98 -28.93
N GLN A 294 9.56 -16.02 -28.70
CA GLN A 294 8.10 -15.90 -28.62
C GLN A 294 7.66 -14.95 -27.49
N GLU A 295 8.27 -15.06 -26.30
CA GLU A 295 7.94 -14.15 -25.19
C GLU A 295 8.37 -12.71 -25.48
N ARG A 296 9.49 -12.49 -26.20
CA ARG A 296 9.93 -11.17 -26.66
C ARG A 296 8.95 -10.55 -27.65
N GLU A 297 8.42 -11.32 -28.59
CA GLU A 297 7.40 -10.85 -29.53
C GLU A 297 6.11 -10.42 -28.81
N LEU A 298 5.69 -11.18 -27.80
CA LEU A 298 4.55 -10.82 -26.96
C LEU A 298 4.82 -9.56 -26.13
N LEU A 299 6.04 -9.36 -25.64
CA LEU A 299 6.44 -8.12 -24.98
C LEU A 299 6.35 -6.90 -25.90
N VAL A 300 6.86 -7.00 -27.13
CA VAL A 300 6.77 -5.92 -28.12
C VAL A 300 5.32 -5.57 -28.44
N ALA A 301 4.45 -6.58 -28.58
CA ALA A 301 3.02 -6.37 -28.80
C ALA A 301 2.34 -5.63 -27.63
N LEU A 302 2.81 -5.85 -26.40
CA LEU A 302 2.34 -5.11 -25.23
C LEU A 302 2.88 -3.68 -25.20
N GLU A 303 4.09 -3.42 -25.65
CA GLU A 303 4.70 -2.07 -25.60
C GLU A 303 4.14 -1.11 -26.67
N GLN A 304 3.52 -1.63 -27.73
CA GLN A 304 2.85 -0.77 -28.71
C GLN A 304 1.68 -0.01 -28.05
N PRO A 305 1.59 1.33 -28.23
CA PRO A 305 0.36 2.03 -27.89
C PRO A 305 -0.76 1.44 -28.74
N LEU A 306 -1.87 1.07 -28.12
CA LEU A 306 -3.10 0.74 -28.84
C LEU A 306 -3.36 1.90 -29.79
N GLN A 307 -3.19 1.67 -31.09
CA GLN A 307 -3.71 2.60 -32.09
C GLN A 307 -5.20 2.70 -31.82
N GLU A 308 -5.64 3.89 -31.40
CA GLU A 308 -7.03 4.21 -31.11
C GLU A 308 -7.92 3.75 -32.26
N GLN A 309 -8.85 2.85 -31.95
CA GLN A 309 -10.07 2.61 -32.72
C GLN A 309 -11.26 2.80 -31.79
#